data_AF-A0A2A5G5S7-F1
#
_entry.id   AF-A0A2A5G5S7-F1
#
_cell.length_a   1.000
_cell.length_b   1.000
_cell.length_c   1.000
_cell.angle_alpha   90.00
_cell.angle_beta   90.00
_cell.angle_gamma   90.00
#
_symmetry.space_group_name_H-M   'P 1'
#
loop_
_entity.id
_entity.type
_entity.pdbx_description
1 polymer ?
#
loop_
_entity_poly.entity_id
_entity_poly.type
_entity_poly.pdbx_seq_one_letter_code
_entity_poly.pdbx_strand_id
1 'polypeptide(L)'
;MNTFIKSALTVVALMASVNNVCAVVEIKEPTAKNDVDQSVIYNSVSRKFSPEVTLDIVQEIFGHNLDTNDTTLRTLLLAIGMDHTTNESPNFKSSIGIPFIVDRGPGYWVKRLNAGDHEIEVLVNNALLLLFTKEVIPKAKETAFQLMEAAADRGYWPASFYVAENNLVKYLAAEISESSPLTNEMKSSSIQIIAKDTMSRYNECAKMGFAPCQYRIGFWLVGTKKTLKDGLEVLRLSINTTMKDSRYSGVLDDALVLAAREIVFNGEEAGLDFVVREEYTKLIKHQLSARSQDIEKAKLSQQSN
;
A
#
# COMPACT_ATOMS: atom_id res chain seq x y z
N MET A 1 -9.81 -14.80 7.35
CA MET A 1 -9.56 -13.68 8.29
C MET A 1 -8.30 -12.98 7.79
N ASN A 2 -8.45 -11.77 7.27
CA ASN A 2 -7.48 -11.09 6.41
C ASN A 2 -6.16 -10.79 7.16
N THR A 3 -5.00 -11.09 6.57
CA THR A 3 -3.66 -10.84 7.17
C THR A 3 -3.46 -9.35 7.48
N PHE A 4 -4.12 -8.48 6.72
CA PHE A 4 -4.21 -7.04 6.97
C PHE A 4 -4.84 -6.70 8.34
N ILE A 5 -5.91 -7.41 8.74
CA ILE A 5 -6.57 -7.21 10.04
C ILE A 5 -5.67 -7.67 11.19
N LYS A 6 -4.99 -8.82 11.03
CA LYS A 6 -4.01 -9.27 12.03
C LYS A 6 -2.86 -8.28 12.16
N SER A 7 -2.28 -7.84 11.05
CA SER A 7 -1.20 -6.84 11.06
C SER A 7 -1.66 -5.50 11.65
N ALA A 8 -2.85 -5.00 11.32
CA ALA A 8 -3.38 -3.75 11.86
C ALA A 8 -3.69 -3.83 13.37
N LEU A 9 -4.31 -4.91 13.85
CA LEU A 9 -4.56 -5.13 15.28
C LEU A 9 -3.26 -5.36 16.07
N THR A 10 -2.28 -6.06 15.48
CA THR A 10 -0.94 -6.24 16.06
C THR A 10 -0.18 -4.91 16.12
N VAL A 11 -0.30 -4.05 15.10
CA VAL A 11 0.26 -2.69 15.10
C VAL A 11 -0.36 -1.83 16.21
N VAL A 12 -1.68 -1.84 16.40
CA VAL A 12 -2.33 -1.05 17.47
C VAL A 12 -1.90 -1.51 18.87
N ALA A 13 -1.69 -2.82 19.08
CA ALA A 13 -1.32 -3.37 20.39
C ALA A 13 0.17 -3.23 20.77
N LEU A 14 1.09 -3.16 19.80
CA LEU A 14 2.54 -3.13 20.03
C LEU A 14 3.16 -1.72 19.99
N MET A 15 2.57 -0.76 19.27
CA MET A 15 3.16 0.57 19.01
C MET A 15 3.16 1.55 20.20
N ALA A 16 2.73 1.14 21.40
CA ALA A 16 2.69 2.01 22.57
C ALA A 16 4.08 2.36 23.17
N SER A 17 5.16 1.72 22.72
CA SER A 17 6.51 1.82 23.31
C SER A 17 7.47 2.82 22.65
N VAL A 18 7.22 3.31 21.41
CA VAL A 18 8.19 4.13 20.63
C VAL A 18 7.65 5.49 20.12
N ASN A 19 6.43 5.87 20.47
CA ASN A 19 5.69 6.99 19.85
C ASN A 19 6.14 8.44 20.18
N ASN A 20 7.41 8.66 20.56
CA ASN A 20 7.92 10.01 20.83
C ASN A 20 8.83 10.59 19.72
N VAL A 21 9.01 9.91 18.59
CA VAL A 21 10.06 10.25 17.59
C VAL A 21 9.52 10.47 16.15
N CYS A 22 8.27 10.12 15.84
CA CYS A 22 7.75 10.17 14.48
C CYS A 22 6.94 11.45 14.22
N ALA A 23 7.50 12.37 13.42
CA ALA A 23 6.76 13.53 12.92
C ALA A 23 5.92 13.12 11.70
N VAL A 24 4.64 13.45 11.71
CA VAL A 24 3.74 13.33 10.55
C VAL A 24 3.95 14.55 9.66
N VAL A 25 4.14 14.35 8.36
CA VAL A 25 4.11 15.46 7.40
C VAL A 25 2.65 15.71 7.04
N GLU A 26 2.22 16.97 7.03
CA GLU A 26 0.84 17.39 6.69
C GLU A 26 0.34 16.66 5.43
N ILE A 27 -0.55 15.68 5.61
CA ILE A 27 -1.16 14.91 4.52
C ILE A 27 -2.40 15.68 4.08
N LYS A 28 -2.27 16.44 2.98
CA LYS A 28 -3.39 17.18 2.39
C LYS A 28 -4.24 16.26 1.52
N GLU A 29 -5.53 16.55 1.40
CA GLU A 29 -6.37 15.90 0.40
C GLU A 29 -5.75 16.11 -0.99
N PRO A 30 -5.55 15.06 -1.79
CA PRO A 30 -5.21 15.25 -3.20
C PRO A 30 -6.37 16.01 -3.87
N THR A 31 -6.05 17.12 -4.53
CA THR A 31 -7.03 17.91 -5.27
C THR A 31 -7.48 17.13 -6.50
N ALA A 32 -8.49 16.28 -6.34
CA ALA A 32 -9.19 15.69 -7.47
C ALA A 32 -9.96 16.79 -8.22
N LYS A 33 -9.35 17.37 -9.26
CA LYS A 33 -10.11 18.05 -10.32
C LYS A 33 -10.77 16.99 -11.19
N ASN A 34 -11.90 16.48 -10.72
CA ASN A 34 -12.82 15.69 -11.54
C ASN A 34 -13.72 16.65 -12.33
N ASP A 35 -13.15 17.34 -13.32
CA ASP A 35 -13.93 17.91 -14.42
C ASP A 35 -13.82 16.93 -15.60
N VAL A 36 -14.60 15.86 -15.54
CA VAL A 36 -14.92 15.08 -16.75
C VAL A 36 -16.11 15.77 -17.40
N ASP A 37 -15.81 16.75 -18.25
CA ASP A 37 -16.78 17.25 -19.22
C ASP A 37 -17.07 16.13 -20.22
N GLN A 38 -18.25 15.51 -20.09
CA GLN A 38 -18.71 14.37 -20.90
C GLN A 38 -19.06 14.75 -22.36
N SER A 39 -18.60 15.89 -22.88
CA SER A 39 -19.04 16.42 -24.18
C SER A 39 -17.97 16.47 -25.30
N VAL A 40 -16.78 15.88 -25.11
CA VAL A 40 -15.79 15.76 -26.22
C VAL A 40 -15.61 14.29 -26.63
N ILE A 41 -16.62 13.78 -27.33
CA ILE A 41 -16.57 12.51 -28.06
C ILE A 41 -15.82 12.73 -29.39
N TYR A 42 -14.74 11.96 -29.56
CA TYR A 42 -14.04 11.63 -30.82
C TYR A 42 -13.24 12.73 -31.53
N ASN A 43 -12.00 12.95 -31.07
CA ASN A 43 -10.79 12.89 -31.92
C ASN A 43 -9.59 13.46 -31.15
N SER A 44 -8.94 12.62 -30.36
CA SER A 44 -7.54 12.81 -30.03
C SER A 44 -6.89 11.43 -30.04
N VAL A 45 -6.01 11.22 -31.02
CA VAL A 45 -5.13 10.05 -31.15
C VAL A 45 -4.69 9.55 -29.78
N SER A 46 -5.22 8.41 -29.36
CA SER A 46 -4.79 7.72 -28.15
C SER A 46 -3.33 7.31 -28.36
N ARG A 47 -2.40 8.08 -27.80
CA ARG A 47 -1.05 7.56 -27.60
C ARG A 47 -1.18 6.40 -26.62
N LYS A 48 -1.18 5.17 -27.13
CA LYS A 48 -0.95 3.94 -26.35
C LYS A 48 0.38 4.11 -25.62
N PHE A 49 0.34 4.59 -24.38
CA PHE A 49 1.52 4.63 -23.51
C PHE A 49 1.83 3.24 -22.93
N SER A 50 0.84 2.34 -22.90
CA SER A 50 1.01 0.97 -22.44
C SER A 50 1.12 0.02 -23.65
N PRO A 51 2.11 -0.89 -23.68
CA PRO A 51 2.22 -1.90 -24.71
C PRO A 51 1.02 -2.86 -24.68
N GLU A 52 0.65 -3.39 -25.83
CA GLU A 52 -0.36 -4.46 -25.92
C GLU A 52 0.25 -5.78 -25.49
N VAL A 53 -0.29 -6.36 -24.43
CA VAL A 53 0.20 -7.59 -23.82
C VAL A 53 -0.92 -8.61 -23.73
N THR A 54 -0.65 -9.85 -24.13
CA THR A 54 -1.60 -10.97 -24.00
C THR A 54 -1.35 -11.76 -22.71
N LEU A 55 -2.41 -12.40 -22.20
CA LEU A 55 -2.32 -13.21 -20.98
C LEU A 55 -1.32 -14.37 -21.13
N ASP A 56 -1.22 -14.95 -22.32
CA ASP A 56 -0.31 -16.08 -22.59
C ASP A 56 1.15 -15.68 -22.37
N ILE A 57 1.56 -14.49 -22.83
CA ILE A 57 2.93 -14.00 -22.67
C ILE A 57 3.22 -13.63 -21.21
N VAL A 58 2.21 -13.08 -20.51
CA VAL A 58 2.31 -12.81 -19.06
C VAL A 58 2.55 -14.12 -18.29
N GLN A 59 1.79 -15.18 -18.61
CA GLN A 59 1.93 -16.49 -17.98
C GLN A 59 3.24 -17.18 -18.34
N GLU A 60 3.78 -16.94 -19.54
CA GLU A 60 5.10 -17.46 -19.92
C GLU A 60 6.19 -16.95 -18.98
N ILE A 61 6.16 -15.66 -18.63
CA ILE A 61 7.17 -15.02 -17.79
C ILE A 61 6.92 -15.27 -16.30
N PHE A 62 5.70 -15.05 -15.83
CA PHE A 62 5.37 -15.02 -14.40
C PHE A 62 4.57 -16.24 -13.91
N GLY A 63 4.12 -17.12 -14.81
CA GLY A 63 3.21 -18.21 -14.46
C GLY A 63 1.93 -17.69 -13.79
N HIS A 64 1.59 -18.28 -12.65
CA HIS A 64 0.45 -17.86 -11.83
C HIS A 64 0.83 -16.91 -10.69
N ASN A 65 2.10 -16.49 -10.58
CA ASN A 65 2.59 -15.78 -9.40
C ASN A 65 2.11 -14.32 -9.30
N LEU A 66 1.60 -13.74 -10.38
CA LEU A 66 0.94 -12.43 -10.33
C LEU A 66 -0.40 -12.50 -9.59
N ASP A 67 -1.06 -13.65 -9.59
CA ASP A 67 -2.25 -13.94 -8.76
C ASP A 67 -1.80 -14.46 -7.39
N THR A 68 -1.10 -13.60 -6.65
CA THR A 68 -0.53 -13.95 -5.35
C THR A 68 -1.50 -13.72 -4.19
N ASN A 69 -1.48 -14.60 -3.19
CA ASN A 69 -2.16 -14.38 -1.92
C ASN A 69 -1.43 -13.39 -1.00
N ASP A 70 -0.23 -12.95 -1.37
CA ASP A 70 0.54 -11.96 -0.64
C ASP A 70 -0.07 -10.55 -0.81
N THR A 71 -0.64 -10.03 0.28
CA THR A 71 -1.29 -8.72 0.31
C THR A 71 -0.34 -7.58 -0.05
N THR A 72 0.93 -7.65 0.37
CA THR A 72 1.93 -6.61 0.09
C THR A 72 2.24 -6.57 -1.39
N LEU A 73 2.43 -7.74 -2.02
CA LEU A 73 2.70 -7.83 -3.45
C LEU A 73 1.50 -7.40 -4.31
N ARG A 74 0.27 -7.79 -3.93
CA ARG A 74 -0.95 -7.29 -4.60
C ARG A 74 -1.09 -5.77 -4.48
N THR A 75 -0.83 -5.23 -3.30
CA THR A 75 -0.94 -3.79 -3.04
C THR A 75 0.17 -3.01 -3.76
N LEU A 76 1.36 -3.61 -3.93
CA LEU A 76 2.42 -3.06 -4.77
C LEU A 76 2.00 -2.98 -6.24
N LEU A 77 1.39 -4.02 -6.80
CA LEU A 77 0.88 -3.98 -8.18
C LEU A 77 -0.21 -2.90 -8.34
N LEU A 78 -1.09 -2.75 -7.35
CA LEU A 78 -2.06 -1.66 -7.31
C LEU A 78 -1.37 -0.28 -7.27
N ALA A 79 -0.36 -0.10 -6.41
CA ALA A 79 0.40 1.14 -6.30
C ALA A 79 1.05 1.53 -7.64
N ILE A 80 1.67 0.57 -8.33
CA ILE A 80 2.27 0.78 -9.65
C ILE A 80 1.18 1.15 -10.69
N GLY A 81 0.04 0.46 -10.69
CA GLY A 81 -1.07 0.82 -11.58
C GLY A 81 -1.63 2.21 -11.30
N MET A 82 -1.68 2.62 -10.03
CA MET A 82 -2.08 3.97 -9.63
C MET A 82 -1.08 5.03 -10.08
N ASP A 83 0.22 4.74 -10.02
CA ASP A 83 1.29 5.65 -10.46
C ASP A 83 1.13 6.06 -11.93
N HIS A 84 0.72 5.11 -12.79
CA HIS A 84 0.47 5.36 -14.21
C HIS A 84 -0.82 6.11 -14.53
N THR A 85 -1.73 6.22 -13.56
CA THR A 85 -3.05 6.83 -13.76
C THR A 85 -3.21 8.17 -13.04
N THR A 86 -2.21 8.59 -12.26
CA THR A 86 -2.12 9.95 -11.72
C THR A 86 -1.18 10.82 -12.56
N ASN A 87 -1.65 12.01 -12.96
CA ASN A 87 -0.80 13.00 -13.64
C ASN A 87 0.13 13.74 -12.66
N GLU A 88 -0.02 13.51 -11.36
CA GLU A 88 0.76 14.17 -10.31
C GLU A 88 2.07 13.43 -9.99
N SER A 89 2.20 12.16 -10.40
CA SER A 89 3.45 11.42 -10.20
C SER A 89 4.53 11.91 -11.15
N PRO A 90 5.77 12.14 -10.68
CA PRO A 90 6.89 12.44 -11.58
C PRO A 90 7.24 11.27 -12.50
N ASN A 91 6.80 10.05 -12.18
CA ASN A 91 7.17 8.81 -12.88
C ASN A 91 6.07 8.24 -13.77
N PHE A 92 4.94 8.94 -13.94
CA PHE A 92 3.76 8.40 -14.65
C PHE A 92 4.05 7.96 -16.10
N LYS A 93 5.09 8.51 -16.74
CA LYS A 93 5.52 8.19 -18.12
C LYS A 93 6.65 7.15 -18.19
N SER A 94 7.20 6.72 -17.06
CA SER A 94 8.32 5.78 -17.01
C SER A 94 7.87 4.39 -17.47
N SER A 95 8.77 3.59 -18.02
CA SER A 95 8.41 2.26 -18.55
C SER A 95 8.42 1.22 -17.42
N ILE A 96 7.54 1.37 -16.43
CA ILE A 96 7.53 0.61 -15.18
C ILE A 96 6.38 -0.39 -15.14
N GLY A 97 6.63 -1.61 -14.66
CA GLY A 97 5.60 -2.59 -14.36
C GLY A 97 5.45 -3.70 -15.40
N ILE A 98 4.51 -4.61 -15.11
CA ILE A 98 4.31 -5.86 -15.85
C ILE A 98 4.18 -5.65 -17.37
N PRO A 99 3.41 -4.67 -17.88
CA PRO A 99 3.28 -4.50 -19.33
C PRO A 99 4.62 -4.26 -20.05
N PHE A 100 5.50 -3.44 -19.47
CA PHE A 100 6.80 -3.12 -20.06
C PHE A 100 7.83 -4.25 -19.88
N ILE A 101 7.72 -5.02 -18.81
CA ILE A 101 8.50 -6.26 -18.66
C ILE A 101 8.15 -7.25 -19.76
N VAL A 102 6.87 -7.41 -20.05
CA VAL A 102 6.41 -8.33 -21.08
C VAL A 102 6.78 -7.84 -22.48
N ASP A 103 6.57 -6.57 -22.79
CA ASP A 103 6.91 -5.96 -24.09
C ASP A 103 8.39 -6.10 -24.45
N ARG A 104 9.29 -5.81 -23.52
CA ARG A 104 10.74 -5.83 -23.75
C ARG A 104 11.40 -7.17 -23.44
N GLY A 105 10.73 -8.01 -22.66
CA GLY A 105 11.23 -9.30 -22.15
C GLY A 105 12.18 -9.16 -20.94
N PRO A 106 12.30 -10.21 -20.10
CA PRO A 106 13.17 -10.18 -18.90
C PRO A 106 14.64 -9.89 -19.21
N GLY A 107 15.17 -10.46 -20.31
CA GLY A 107 16.57 -10.31 -20.70
C GLY A 107 16.99 -8.88 -20.98
N TYR A 108 16.08 -8.03 -21.48
CA TYR A 108 16.34 -6.61 -21.70
C TYR A 108 16.64 -5.88 -20.39
N TRP A 109 15.78 -6.06 -19.38
CA TRP A 109 15.89 -5.40 -18.09
C TRP A 109 17.13 -5.87 -17.31
N VAL A 110 17.40 -7.18 -17.32
CA VAL A 110 18.59 -7.75 -16.69
C VAL A 110 19.87 -7.24 -17.35
N LYS A 111 19.90 -7.15 -18.69
CA LYS A 111 21.07 -6.61 -19.42
C LYS A 111 21.36 -5.16 -19.06
N ARG A 112 20.32 -4.31 -18.93
CA ARG A 112 20.50 -2.92 -18.49
C ARG A 112 21.08 -2.83 -17.09
N LEU A 113 20.52 -3.58 -16.14
CA LEU A 113 21.03 -3.61 -14.77
C LEU A 113 22.50 -4.05 -14.72
N ASN A 114 22.86 -5.12 -15.46
CA ASN A 114 24.23 -5.60 -15.55
C ASN A 114 25.19 -4.62 -16.23
N ALA A 115 24.68 -3.70 -17.06
CA ALA A 115 25.46 -2.63 -17.67
C ALA A 115 25.69 -1.44 -16.71
N GLY A 116 25.22 -1.52 -15.46
CA GLY A 116 25.34 -0.46 -14.47
C GLY A 116 24.25 0.62 -14.57
N ASP A 117 23.16 0.33 -15.28
CA ASP A 117 22.01 1.22 -15.36
C ASP A 117 21.16 1.11 -14.09
N HIS A 118 21.01 2.24 -13.38
CA HIS A 118 20.28 2.35 -12.12
C HIS A 118 19.14 3.38 -12.21
N GLU A 119 18.57 3.57 -13.40
CA GLU A 119 17.31 4.28 -13.56
C GLU A 119 16.17 3.57 -12.81
N ILE A 120 15.17 4.34 -12.34
CA ILE A 120 14.05 3.81 -11.54
C ILE A 120 13.36 2.64 -12.24
N GLU A 121 13.11 2.74 -13.54
CA GLU A 121 12.46 1.66 -14.31
C GLU A 121 13.29 0.38 -14.37
N VAL A 122 14.61 0.50 -14.45
CA VAL A 122 15.51 -0.66 -14.45
C VAL A 122 15.49 -1.34 -13.08
N LEU A 123 15.58 -0.55 -12.01
CA LEU A 123 15.54 -1.07 -10.63
C LEU A 123 14.21 -1.77 -10.35
N VAL A 124 13.09 -1.09 -10.61
CA VAL A 124 11.75 -1.59 -10.29
C VAL A 124 11.41 -2.81 -11.14
N ASN A 125 11.68 -2.80 -12.45
CA ASN A 125 11.33 -3.93 -13.30
C ASN A 125 12.15 -5.19 -12.97
N ASN A 126 13.44 -5.04 -12.65
CA ASN A 126 14.24 -6.16 -12.17
C ASN A 126 13.77 -6.66 -10.79
N ALA A 127 13.35 -5.76 -9.89
CA ALA A 127 12.76 -6.17 -8.63
C ALA A 127 11.45 -6.96 -8.83
N LEU A 128 10.56 -6.51 -9.71
CA LEU A 128 9.32 -7.22 -10.03
C LEU A 128 9.57 -8.59 -10.65
N LEU A 129 10.56 -8.70 -11.55
CA LEU A 129 11.00 -9.98 -12.08
C LEU A 129 11.37 -10.94 -10.94
N LEU A 130 12.15 -10.49 -9.95
CA LEU A 130 12.56 -11.32 -8.82
C LEU A 130 11.42 -11.63 -7.83
N LEU A 131 10.46 -10.73 -7.65
CA LEU A 131 9.33 -10.92 -6.73
C LEU A 131 8.27 -11.87 -7.29
N PHE A 132 8.08 -11.86 -8.62
CA PHE A 132 7.00 -12.59 -9.29
C PHE A 132 7.49 -13.70 -10.22
N THR A 133 8.81 -13.94 -10.31
CA THR A 133 9.33 -15.06 -11.10
C THR A 133 8.77 -16.39 -10.61
N LYS A 134 8.49 -17.29 -11.55
CA LYS A 134 8.17 -18.71 -11.27
C LYS A 134 9.39 -19.55 -10.90
N GLU A 135 10.59 -19.02 -11.14
CA GLU A 135 11.86 -19.70 -10.89
C GLU A 135 12.29 -19.57 -9.42
N VAL A 136 12.92 -20.61 -8.90
CA VAL A 136 13.50 -20.58 -7.55
C VAL A 136 14.91 -19.99 -7.64
N ILE A 137 15.02 -18.70 -7.37
CA ILE A 137 16.29 -17.96 -7.42
C ILE A 137 16.80 -17.72 -5.98
N PRO A 138 18.03 -18.14 -5.64
CA PRO A 138 18.63 -17.85 -4.35
C PRO A 138 18.68 -16.34 -4.08
N LYS A 139 18.26 -15.92 -2.88
CA LYS A 139 18.24 -14.52 -2.44
C LYS A 139 17.39 -13.56 -3.31
N ALA A 140 16.42 -14.08 -4.07
CA ALA A 140 15.59 -13.24 -4.94
C ALA A 140 14.86 -12.13 -4.18
N LYS A 141 14.24 -12.46 -3.03
CA LYS A 141 13.49 -11.50 -2.23
C LYS A 141 14.39 -10.42 -1.63
N GLU A 142 15.56 -10.81 -1.13
CA GLU A 142 16.56 -9.89 -0.57
C GLU A 142 17.09 -8.94 -1.65
N THR A 143 17.38 -9.47 -2.84
CA THR A 143 17.86 -8.67 -3.98
C THR A 143 16.77 -7.74 -4.49
N ALA A 144 15.53 -8.22 -4.60
CA ALA A 144 14.38 -7.39 -4.96
C ALA A 144 14.15 -6.26 -3.95
N PHE A 145 14.29 -6.55 -2.65
CA PHE A 145 14.20 -5.54 -1.60
C PHE A 145 15.27 -4.45 -1.76
N GLN A 146 16.53 -4.81 -2.02
CA GLN A 146 17.60 -3.83 -2.26
C GLN A 146 17.35 -2.96 -3.50
N LEU A 147 16.82 -3.54 -4.58
CA LEU A 147 16.45 -2.80 -5.78
C LEU A 147 15.28 -1.84 -5.52
N MET A 148 14.28 -2.28 -4.75
CA MET A 148 13.16 -1.41 -4.35
C MET A 148 13.62 -0.31 -3.39
N GLU A 149 14.51 -0.59 -2.45
CA GLU A 149 15.12 0.42 -1.57
C GLU A 149 15.84 1.49 -2.40
N ALA A 150 16.67 1.08 -3.37
CA ALA A 150 17.34 2.00 -4.28
C ALA A 150 16.36 2.83 -5.13
N ALA A 151 15.22 2.26 -5.55
CA ALA A 151 14.19 2.99 -6.29
C ALA A 151 13.43 3.97 -5.39
N ALA A 152 13.11 3.57 -4.15
CA ALA A 152 12.45 4.41 -3.16
C ALA A 152 13.32 5.61 -2.77
N ASP A 153 14.62 5.41 -2.57
CA ASP A 153 15.58 6.48 -2.27
C ASP A 153 15.75 7.48 -3.43
N ARG A 154 15.30 7.11 -4.64
CA ARG A 154 15.18 8.00 -5.82
C ARG A 154 13.79 8.65 -5.96
N GLY A 155 12.92 8.49 -4.96
CA GLY A 155 11.60 9.12 -4.90
C GLY A 155 10.48 8.32 -5.57
N TYR A 156 10.68 7.03 -5.88
CA TYR A 156 9.61 6.19 -6.43
C TYR A 156 8.66 5.70 -5.33
N TRP A 157 7.55 6.42 -5.14
CA TRP A 157 6.63 6.18 -4.02
C TRP A 157 6.02 4.75 -3.94
N PRO A 158 5.76 4.00 -5.03
CA PRO A 158 5.30 2.62 -4.90
C PRO A 158 6.37 1.71 -4.28
N ALA A 159 7.66 1.99 -4.54
CA ALA A 159 8.74 1.30 -3.85
C ALA A 159 8.85 1.72 -2.38
N SER A 160 8.60 2.99 -2.04
CA SER A 160 8.54 3.43 -0.63
C SER A 160 7.48 2.64 0.15
N PHE A 161 6.30 2.40 -0.43
CA PHE A 161 5.29 1.50 0.16
C PHE A 161 5.83 0.09 0.40
N TYR A 162 6.42 -0.54 -0.61
CA TYR A 162 6.93 -1.91 -0.50
C TYR A 162 8.02 -2.04 0.57
N VAL A 163 8.96 -1.09 0.60
CA VAL A 163 10.04 -1.07 1.59
C VAL A 163 9.47 -0.85 3.00
N ALA A 164 8.51 0.06 3.16
CA ALA A 164 7.84 0.31 4.44
C ALA A 164 7.13 -0.94 4.98
N GLU A 165 6.39 -1.68 4.15
CA GLU A 165 5.73 -2.93 4.59
C GLU A 165 6.74 -4.00 5.04
N ASN A 166 7.86 -4.12 4.33
CA ASN A 166 8.93 -5.06 4.72
C ASN A 166 9.63 -4.63 6.01
N ASN A 167 9.86 -3.32 6.20
CA ASN A 167 10.44 -2.79 7.42
C ASN A 167 9.48 -2.93 8.61
N LEU A 168 8.17 -2.77 8.39
CA LEU A 168 7.15 -3.02 9.40
C LEU A 168 7.17 -4.48 9.88
N VAL A 169 7.32 -5.46 8.99
CA VAL A 169 7.45 -6.88 9.38
C VAL A 169 8.69 -7.09 10.26
N LYS A 170 9.82 -6.48 9.91
CA LYS A 170 11.05 -6.55 10.72
C LYS A 170 10.86 -5.91 12.09
N TYR A 171 10.21 -4.76 12.14
CA TYR A 171 9.89 -4.04 13.37
C TYR A 171 9.03 -4.90 14.31
N LEU A 172 7.91 -5.44 13.80
CA LEU A 172 7.01 -6.30 14.57
C LEU A 172 7.69 -7.59 15.06
N ALA A 173 8.56 -8.19 14.24
CA ALA A 173 9.32 -9.37 14.64
C ALA A 173 10.36 -9.07 15.74
N ALA A 174 10.98 -7.88 15.69
CA ALA A 174 11.97 -7.45 16.68
C ALA A 174 11.33 -7.17 18.04
N GLU A 175 10.15 -6.56 18.09
CA GLU A 175 9.40 -6.31 19.33
C GLU A 175 8.91 -7.61 20.00
N ILE A 176 8.48 -8.61 19.21
CA ILE A 176 8.06 -9.92 19.77
C ILE A 176 9.25 -10.68 20.38
N SER A 177 10.48 -10.41 19.93
CA SER A 177 11.70 -11.07 20.40
C SER A 177 12.31 -10.46 21.68
N GLU A 178 11.57 -9.60 22.40
CA GLU A 178 11.98 -8.90 23.64
C GLU A 178 12.33 -9.80 24.84
N SER A 179 12.31 -11.13 24.70
CA SER A 179 12.72 -12.08 25.76
C SER A 179 14.23 -12.33 25.86
N SER A 180 15.10 -11.60 25.13
CA SER A 180 16.55 -11.89 25.08
C SER A 180 17.47 -10.73 25.54
N PRO A 181 18.38 -10.98 26.51
CA PRO A 181 19.22 -9.98 27.16
C PRO A 181 20.42 -9.59 26.28
N LEU A 182 20.17 -8.72 25.32
CA LEU A 182 21.21 -7.92 24.65
C LEU A 182 20.94 -6.49 25.12
N THR A 183 22.00 -5.77 25.48
CA THR A 183 21.94 -4.45 26.14
C THR A 183 20.86 -3.55 25.53
N ASN A 184 19.87 -3.19 26.37
CA ASN A 184 18.61 -2.55 25.97
C ASN A 184 18.78 -1.25 25.16
N GLU A 185 19.93 -0.58 25.25
CA GLU A 185 20.20 0.72 24.63
C GLU A 185 20.55 0.62 23.13
N MET A 186 21.38 -0.34 22.71
CA MET A 186 21.73 -0.50 21.28
C MET A 186 20.56 -1.04 20.47
N LYS A 187 19.74 -1.92 21.07
CA LYS A 187 18.51 -2.46 20.47
C LYS A 187 17.43 -1.40 20.32
N SER A 188 17.25 -0.52 21.31
CA SER A 188 16.24 0.55 21.20
C SER A 188 16.60 1.55 20.11
N SER A 189 17.89 1.87 19.92
CA SER A 189 18.32 2.78 18.85
C SER A 189 18.09 2.23 17.43
N SER A 190 18.31 0.93 17.20
CA SER A 190 18.14 0.33 15.87
C SER A 190 16.66 0.15 15.52
N ILE A 191 15.83 -0.22 16.49
CA ILE A 191 14.37 -0.30 16.32
C ILE A 191 13.77 1.09 16.03
N GLN A 192 14.24 2.14 16.72
CA GLN A 192 13.82 3.51 16.46
C GLN A 192 14.19 3.99 15.05
N ILE A 193 15.37 3.63 14.55
CA ILE A 193 15.78 3.95 13.17
C ILE A 193 14.84 3.28 12.16
N ILE A 194 14.52 1.99 12.36
CA ILE A 194 13.60 1.26 11.47
C ILE A 194 12.20 1.88 11.51
N ALA A 195 11.70 2.23 12.70
CA ALA A 195 10.39 2.87 12.85
C ALA A 195 10.33 4.23 12.14
N LYS A 196 11.37 5.05 12.29
CA LYS A 196 11.46 6.37 11.66
C LYS A 196 11.53 6.26 10.13
N ASP A 197 12.36 5.35 9.61
CA ASP A 197 12.44 5.09 8.17
C ASP A 197 11.09 4.58 7.61
N THR A 198 10.47 3.63 8.30
CA THR A 198 9.15 3.08 7.93
C THR A 198 8.10 4.18 7.85
N MET A 199 7.99 5.03 8.87
CA MET A 199 7.05 6.16 8.88
C MET A 199 7.37 7.19 7.79
N SER A 200 8.66 7.49 7.55
CA SER A 200 9.07 8.39 6.47
C SER A 200 8.59 7.88 5.12
N ARG A 201 8.80 6.59 4.83
CA ARG A 201 8.39 5.96 3.57
C ARG A 201 6.87 5.87 3.44
N TYR A 202 6.14 5.60 4.52
CA TYR A 202 4.68 5.70 4.49
C TYR A 202 4.20 7.12 4.20
N ASN A 203 4.83 8.14 4.76
CA ASN A 203 4.50 9.53 4.45
C ASN A 203 4.70 9.86 2.97
N GLU A 204 5.72 9.33 2.31
CA GLU A 204 5.96 9.54 0.87
C GLU A 204 4.80 9.03 0.00
N CYS A 205 4.35 7.79 0.21
CA CYS A 205 3.21 7.25 -0.54
C CYS A 205 1.88 7.86 -0.10
N ALA A 206 1.71 8.24 1.17
CA ALA A 206 0.48 8.88 1.65
C ALA A 206 0.27 10.28 1.06
N LYS A 207 1.36 11.04 0.82
CA LYS A 207 1.33 12.34 0.12
C LYS A 207 0.84 12.21 -1.32
N MET A 208 1.05 11.06 -1.96
CA MET A 208 0.53 10.75 -3.30
C MET A 208 -0.94 10.31 -3.29
N GLY A 209 -1.63 10.43 -2.15
CA GLY A 209 -3.02 10.00 -2.02
C GLY A 209 -3.21 8.49 -1.91
N PHE A 210 -2.16 7.72 -1.62
CA PHE A 210 -2.27 6.26 -1.56
C PHE A 210 -2.89 5.81 -0.23
N ALA A 211 -4.16 5.40 -0.26
CA ALA A 211 -4.94 5.05 0.92
C ALA A 211 -4.30 3.96 1.82
N PRO A 212 -3.65 2.90 1.30
CA PRO A 212 -2.98 1.91 2.15
C PRO A 212 -1.93 2.53 3.08
N CYS A 213 -1.14 3.49 2.59
CA CYS A 213 -0.17 4.19 3.43
C CYS A 213 -0.84 5.11 4.45
N GLN A 214 -1.92 5.80 4.07
CA GLN A 214 -2.70 6.63 4.99
C GLN A 214 -3.28 5.77 6.12
N TYR A 215 -3.85 4.59 5.82
CA TYR A 215 -4.33 3.66 6.86
C TYR A 215 -3.20 3.21 7.79
N ARG A 216 -2.02 2.85 7.25
CA ARG A 216 -0.87 2.44 8.07
C ARG A 216 -0.45 3.53 9.04
N ILE A 217 -0.37 4.77 8.58
CA ILE A 217 -0.04 5.93 9.43
C ILE A 217 -1.12 6.15 10.49
N GLY A 218 -2.40 6.16 10.08
CA GLY A 218 -3.52 6.34 11.00
C GLY A 218 -3.53 5.29 12.12
N PHE A 219 -3.41 4.00 11.77
CA PHE A 219 -3.36 2.91 12.75
C PHE A 219 -2.12 2.96 13.64
N TRP A 220 -0.98 3.43 13.13
CA TRP A 220 0.20 3.65 13.96
C TRP A 220 -0.05 4.72 15.03
N LEU A 221 -0.64 5.85 14.62
CA LEU A 221 -0.83 7.02 15.49
C LEU A 221 -1.93 6.83 16.54
N VAL A 222 -2.99 6.08 16.25
CA VAL A 222 -4.04 5.82 17.27
C VAL A 222 -3.53 4.97 18.45
N GLY A 223 -2.36 4.33 18.33
CA GLY A 223 -1.77 3.51 19.38
C GLY A 223 -1.36 4.25 20.66
N THR A 224 -1.37 5.60 20.69
CA THR A 224 -1.14 6.35 21.93
C THR A 224 -2.04 7.57 22.09
N LYS A 225 -2.35 7.93 23.33
CA LYS A 225 -3.16 9.12 23.68
C LYS A 225 -2.60 10.42 23.10
N LYS A 226 -1.27 10.56 23.03
CA LYS A 226 -0.59 11.77 22.53
C LYS A 226 -0.89 12.02 21.05
N THR A 227 -0.94 10.96 20.25
CA THR A 227 -1.10 11.00 18.79
C THR A 227 -2.50 10.59 18.34
N LEU A 228 -3.42 10.31 19.28
CA LEU A 228 -4.74 9.77 18.99
C LEU A 228 -5.53 10.66 18.03
N LYS A 229 -5.57 11.97 18.31
CA LYS A 229 -6.31 12.93 17.49
C LYS A 229 -5.81 12.93 16.03
N ASP A 230 -4.50 13.09 15.85
CA ASP A 230 -3.86 13.07 14.52
C ASP A 230 -4.10 11.73 13.82
N GLY A 231 -4.02 10.62 14.55
CA GLY A 231 -4.31 9.29 14.03
C GLY A 231 -5.74 9.15 13.52
N LEU A 232 -6.73 9.61 14.28
CA LEU A 232 -8.12 9.61 13.83
C LEU A 232 -8.34 10.53 12.63
N GLU A 233 -7.70 11.71 12.58
CA GLU A 233 -7.77 12.59 11.40
C GLU A 233 -7.22 11.90 10.14
N VAL A 234 -6.08 11.22 10.24
CA VAL A 234 -5.50 10.45 9.13
C VAL A 234 -6.41 9.27 8.74
N LEU A 235 -7.02 8.56 9.70
CA LEU A 235 -7.98 7.49 9.40
C LEU A 235 -9.23 8.02 8.68
N ARG A 236 -9.75 9.19 9.07
CA ARG A 236 -10.87 9.84 8.38
C ARG A 236 -10.52 10.20 6.95
N LEU A 237 -9.31 10.76 6.73
CA LEU A 237 -8.78 11.01 5.39
C LEU A 237 -8.67 9.72 4.58
N SER A 238 -8.13 8.65 5.16
CA SER A 238 -7.98 7.34 4.52
C SER A 238 -9.31 6.77 4.03
N ILE A 239 -10.36 6.85 4.87
CA ILE A 239 -11.72 6.44 4.51
C ILE A 239 -12.25 7.28 3.35
N ASN A 240 -12.10 8.60 3.42
CA ASN A 240 -12.55 9.50 2.35
C ASN A 240 -11.84 9.20 1.01
N THR A 241 -10.52 9.02 1.03
CA THR A 241 -9.73 8.60 -0.14
C THR A 241 -10.24 7.26 -0.70
N THR A 242 -10.45 6.27 0.17
CA THR A 242 -10.94 4.94 -0.22
C THR A 242 -12.32 4.99 -0.86
N MET A 243 -13.23 5.78 -0.29
CA MET A 243 -14.61 5.89 -0.79
C MET A 243 -14.72 6.65 -2.11
N LYS A 244 -13.79 7.58 -2.38
CA LYS A 244 -13.77 8.39 -3.61
C LYS A 244 -13.13 7.67 -4.80
N ASP A 245 -12.37 6.61 -4.56
CA ASP A 245 -11.61 5.90 -5.59
C ASP A 245 -12.04 4.43 -5.72
N SER A 246 -12.75 4.14 -6.81
CA SER A 246 -13.31 2.82 -7.08
C SER A 246 -12.26 1.72 -7.22
N ARG A 247 -10.99 2.06 -7.48
CA ARG A 247 -9.89 1.08 -7.55
C ARG A 247 -9.63 0.37 -6.21
N TYR A 248 -10.09 0.95 -5.10
CA TYR A 248 -9.97 0.34 -3.77
C TYR A 248 -11.16 -0.55 -3.37
N SER A 249 -12.25 -0.54 -4.15
CA SER A 249 -13.45 -1.33 -3.86
C SER A 249 -13.12 -2.82 -3.79
N GLY A 250 -13.49 -3.49 -2.70
CA GLY A 250 -13.19 -4.92 -2.51
C GLY A 250 -11.74 -5.22 -2.10
N VAL A 251 -10.87 -4.21 -2.08
CA VAL A 251 -9.45 -4.35 -1.71
C VAL A 251 -9.21 -3.85 -0.28
N LEU A 252 -9.77 -2.69 0.07
CA LEU A 252 -9.54 -2.03 1.37
C LEU A 252 -10.76 -2.03 2.31
N ASP A 253 -11.82 -2.77 1.98
CA ASP A 253 -13.08 -2.79 2.74
C ASP A 253 -12.87 -3.12 4.23
N ASP A 254 -12.02 -4.11 4.52
CA ASP A 254 -11.69 -4.49 5.90
C ASP A 254 -10.91 -3.38 6.63
N ALA A 255 -10.00 -2.69 5.95
CA ALA A 255 -9.23 -1.57 6.49
C ALA A 255 -10.15 -0.38 6.81
N LEU A 256 -11.07 -0.09 5.89
CA LEU A 256 -12.09 0.95 6.03
C LEU A 256 -12.99 0.69 7.22
N VAL A 257 -13.50 -0.54 7.36
CA VAL A 257 -14.35 -0.91 8.51
C VAL A 257 -13.59 -0.82 9.82
N LEU A 258 -12.32 -1.25 9.86
CA LEU A 258 -11.50 -1.15 11.05
C LEU A 258 -11.23 0.31 11.43
N ALA A 259 -10.88 1.15 10.46
CA ALA A 259 -10.66 2.58 10.69
C ALA A 259 -11.93 3.29 11.19
N ALA A 260 -13.08 2.97 10.61
CA ALA A 260 -14.36 3.51 11.06
C ALA A 260 -14.66 3.09 12.51
N ARG A 261 -14.31 1.87 12.90
CA ARG A 261 -14.45 1.41 14.29
C ARG A 261 -13.56 2.21 15.24
N GLU A 262 -12.29 2.42 14.90
CA GLU A 262 -11.38 3.25 15.70
C GLU A 262 -11.94 4.65 15.92
N ILE A 263 -12.53 5.27 14.88
CA ILE A 263 -13.17 6.58 14.99
C ILE A 263 -14.40 6.55 15.91
N VAL A 264 -15.22 5.51 15.84
CA VAL A 264 -16.39 5.37 16.72
C VAL A 264 -15.98 5.18 18.18
N PHE A 265 -15.02 4.30 18.45
CA PHE A 265 -14.63 3.92 19.80
C PHE A 265 -13.75 4.98 20.48
N ASN A 266 -12.76 5.52 19.77
CA ASN A 266 -11.78 6.44 20.36
C ASN A 266 -12.06 7.92 20.02
N GLY A 267 -13.06 8.20 19.19
CA GLY A 267 -13.38 9.55 18.74
C GLY A 267 -13.74 10.52 19.86
N GLU A 268 -14.42 10.06 20.90
CA GLU A 268 -14.81 10.92 22.02
C GLU A 268 -13.60 11.43 22.81
N GLU A 269 -12.62 10.54 23.08
CA GLU A 269 -11.36 10.91 23.73
C GLU A 269 -10.54 11.90 22.89
N ALA A 270 -10.68 11.83 21.56
CA ALA A 270 -10.06 12.77 20.62
C ALA A 270 -10.89 14.05 20.37
N GLY A 271 -12.03 14.23 21.05
CA GLY A 271 -12.88 15.41 20.93
C GLY A 271 -13.79 15.44 19.70
N LEU A 272 -14.04 14.29 19.05
CA LEU A 272 -15.04 14.17 17.98
C LEU A 272 -16.46 14.16 18.56
N ASP A 273 -17.33 14.96 17.95
CA ASP A 273 -18.72 15.02 18.35
C ASP A 273 -19.49 13.72 18.07
N PHE A 274 -20.65 13.58 18.71
CA PHE A 274 -21.50 12.41 18.56
C PHE A 274 -22.01 12.24 17.12
N VAL A 275 -22.32 13.32 16.41
CA VAL A 275 -22.89 13.29 15.07
C VAL A 275 -21.90 12.66 14.08
N VAL A 276 -20.65 13.12 14.11
CA VAL A 276 -19.55 12.57 13.30
C VAL A 276 -19.36 11.09 13.61
N ARG A 277 -19.33 10.69 14.89
CA ARG A 277 -19.21 9.26 15.27
C ARG A 277 -20.41 8.43 14.79
N GLU A 278 -21.61 9.00 14.79
CA GLU A 278 -22.81 8.32 14.29
C GLU A 278 -22.72 8.07 12.77
N GLU A 279 -22.14 8.98 11.99
CA GLU A 279 -21.90 8.79 10.56
C GLU A 279 -21.00 7.58 10.29
N TYR A 280 -19.91 7.43 11.03
CA TYR A 280 -19.04 6.25 10.92
C TYR A 280 -19.71 4.96 11.41
N THR A 281 -20.61 5.06 12.40
CA THR A 281 -21.44 3.92 12.81
C THR A 281 -22.37 3.45 11.68
N LYS A 282 -23.00 4.40 10.97
CA LYS A 282 -23.84 4.12 9.79
C LYS A 282 -23.02 3.53 8.65
N LEU A 283 -21.81 4.05 8.40
CA LEU A 283 -20.88 3.51 7.41
C LEU A 283 -20.54 2.04 7.70
N ILE A 284 -20.19 1.69 8.94
CA ILE A 284 -19.90 0.30 9.33
C ILE A 284 -21.10 -0.61 9.03
N LYS A 285 -22.31 -0.19 9.42
CA LYS A 285 -23.54 -0.97 9.17
C LYS A 285 -23.77 -1.19 7.67
N HIS A 286 -23.61 -0.14 6.87
CA HIS A 286 -23.75 -0.22 5.42
C HIS A 286 -22.77 -1.23 4.81
N GLN A 287 -21.49 -1.13 5.14
CA GLN A 287 -20.44 -2.02 4.60
C GLN A 287 -20.65 -3.48 5.00
N LEU A 288 -21.04 -3.75 6.25
CA LEU A 288 -21.35 -5.11 6.71
C LEU A 288 -22.60 -5.69 6.05
N SER A 289 -23.61 -4.85 5.77
CA SER A 289 -24.82 -5.26 5.09
C SER A 289 -24.58 -5.61 3.61
N ALA A 290 -23.82 -4.78 2.89
CA ALA A 290 -23.43 -5.02 1.50
C ALA A 290 -22.66 -6.33 1.36
N ARG A 291 -21.66 -6.54 2.23
CA ARG A 291 -20.88 -7.79 2.26
C ARG A 291 -21.74 -9.03 2.51
N SER A 292 -22.73 -8.94 3.39
CA SER A 292 -23.65 -10.05 3.67
C SER A 292 -24.45 -10.43 2.41
N GLN A 293 -24.95 -9.43 1.67
CA GLN A 293 -25.68 -9.65 0.43
C GLN A 293 -24.81 -10.28 -0.67
N ASP A 294 -23.55 -9.87 -0.78
CA ASP A 294 -22.63 -10.44 -1.77
C ASP A 294 -22.30 -11.91 -1.47
N ILE A 295 -22.14 -12.26 -0.19
CA ILE A 295 -21.94 -13.65 0.24
C ILE A 295 -23.18 -14.51 -0.10
N GLU A 296 -24.38 -14.00 0.11
CA GLU A 296 -25.62 -14.70 -0.23
C GLU A 296 -25.74 -14.92 -1.74
N LYS A 297 -25.48 -13.90 -2.55
CA LYS A 297 -25.46 -14.02 -4.02
C LYS A 297 -24.41 -15.03 -4.50
N ALA A 298 -23.20 -15.00 -3.94
CA ALA A 298 -22.13 -15.93 -4.29
C ALA A 298 -22.53 -17.38 -3.98
N LYS A 299 -23.15 -17.65 -2.82
CA LYS A 299 -23.65 -18.98 -2.45
C LYS A 299 -24.73 -19.48 -3.41
N LEU A 300 -25.66 -18.62 -3.80
CA LEU A 300 -26.72 -18.97 -4.75
C LEU A 300 -26.15 -19.31 -6.14
N SER A 301 -25.13 -18.59 -6.59
CA SER A 301 -24.45 -18.87 -7.86
C SER A 301 -23.66 -20.19 -7.86
N GLN A 302 -23.15 -20.62 -6.71
CA GLN A 302 -22.43 -21.90 -6.56
C GLN A 302 -23.36 -23.12 -6.43
N GLN A 303 -24.62 -22.92 -6.03
CA GLN A 303 -25.63 -23.97 -5.98
C GLN A 303 -26.36 -24.19 -7.31
N SER A 304 -26.14 -23.28 -8.27
CA SER A 304 -26.80 -23.29 -9.59
C SER A 304 -25.91 -23.86 -10.71
N ASN A 305 -24.70 -24.31 -10.37
CA ASN A 305 -23.71 -24.99 -11.23
C ASN A 305 -23.42 -26.39 -10.67
#